data_AF-A0A0F8Z3F8-F1
#
_entry.id   AF-A0A0F8Z3F8-F1
#
_cell.length_a   1.000
_cell.length_b   1.000
_cell.length_c   1.000
_cell.angle_alpha   90.00
_cell.angle_beta   90.00
_cell.angle_gamma   90.00
#
_symmetry.space_group_name_H-M   'P 1'
#
loop_
_entity.id
_entity.type
_entity.pdbx_description
1 polymer ?
#
loop_
_entity_poly.entity_id
_entity_poly.type
_entity_poly.pdbx_seq_one_letter_code
_entity_poly.pdbx_strand_id
1 'polypeptide(L)'
;AEMANSDAVRRVVDYCIGCQMCTLECPSGISVAKLMAEAKARFARVKGLRRAERILSRGESMDRFGSVFGAAGNLALRVPGARWVMEKLTGVSRRRPMPPLAFGSSLKKLRRRAEANRPASPAQRVAYFVGLFATYHDHALGEAVVDVLTHNGVEVLVPEQKSAAIPTLAYGDVDAAREVIRFNLQHLVPLAAEGVKIVCSEPTAALCLQREWPDAEHTDEAAAVTFGTITSQGFCEMKEGVLQLLTK
;
A
#
# COMPACT_ATOMS: atom_id res chain seq x y z
N ALA A 1 -11.27 0.01 29.37
CA ALA A 1 -12.49 0.53 28.72
C ALA A 1 -12.51 2.07 28.69
N GLU A 2 -11.94 2.71 29.71
CA GLU A 2 -11.93 4.16 29.90
C GLU A 2 -11.37 4.99 28.71
N MET A 3 -10.21 4.62 28.17
CA MET A 3 -9.60 5.35 27.04
C MET A 3 -10.48 5.41 25.78
N ALA A 4 -11.18 4.31 25.47
CA ALA A 4 -12.01 4.21 24.26
C ALA A 4 -13.34 4.99 24.38
N ASN A 5 -13.70 5.42 25.59
CA ASN A 5 -14.91 6.20 25.84
C ASN A 5 -14.65 7.72 25.87
N SER A 6 -13.39 8.16 25.98
CA SER A 6 -13.04 9.58 26.00
C SER A 6 -13.03 10.21 24.61
N ASP A 7 -13.94 11.16 24.37
CA ASP A 7 -13.98 11.93 23.12
C ASP A 7 -12.78 12.87 22.97
N ALA A 8 -12.21 13.34 24.09
CA ALA A 8 -10.98 14.14 24.06
C ALA A 8 -9.81 13.32 23.51
N VAL A 9 -9.65 12.07 23.96
CA VAL A 9 -8.62 11.16 23.45
C VAL A 9 -8.90 10.82 21.99
N ARG A 10 -10.16 10.55 21.61
CA ARG A 10 -10.51 10.26 20.22
C ARG A 10 -10.09 11.39 19.28
N ARG A 11 -10.29 12.66 19.66
CA ARG A 11 -9.87 13.80 18.84
C ARG A 11 -8.37 13.81 18.57
N VAL A 12 -7.55 13.55 19.58
CA VAL A 12 -6.08 13.48 19.41
C VAL A 12 -5.69 12.34 18.47
N VAL A 13 -6.30 11.17 18.66
CA VAL A 13 -6.05 9.99 17.83
C VAL A 13 -6.50 10.20 16.37
N ASP A 14 -7.57 10.96 16.14
CA ASP A 14 -8.06 11.30 14.80
C ASP A 14 -7.10 12.21 14.03
N TYR A 15 -6.35 13.08 14.71
CA TYR A 15 -5.33 13.93 14.07
C TYR A 15 -4.03 13.19 13.73
N CYS A 16 -3.79 12.01 14.30
CA CYS A 16 -2.63 11.21 13.94
C CYS A 16 -2.77 10.65 12.51
N ILE A 17 -1.85 11.02 11.63
CA ILE A 17 -1.77 10.56 10.23
C ILE A 17 -0.84 9.37 10.02
N GLY A 18 -0.19 8.87 11.07
CA GLY A 18 0.69 7.71 10.98
C GLY A 18 2.05 7.97 10.32
N CYS A 19 2.58 9.20 10.35
CA CYS A 19 3.86 9.54 9.71
C CYS A 19 5.12 8.91 10.37
N GLN A 20 4.97 8.26 11.54
CA GLN A 20 6.04 7.61 12.31
C GLN A 20 7.20 8.51 12.80
N MET A 21 7.19 9.82 12.55
CA MET A 21 8.27 10.73 13.01
C MET A 21 8.47 10.69 14.52
N CYS A 22 7.37 10.56 15.28
CA CYS A 22 7.41 10.47 16.73
C CYS A 22 8.17 9.25 17.26
N THR A 23 8.29 8.16 16.49
CA THR A 23 9.08 6.99 16.88
C THR A 23 10.58 7.24 16.74
N LEU A 24 11.00 8.08 15.78
CA LEU A 24 12.40 8.43 15.58
C LEU A 24 12.88 9.49 16.59
N GLU A 25 12.01 10.45 16.92
CA GLU A 25 12.35 11.59 17.77
C GLU A 25 12.19 11.32 19.27
N CYS A 26 11.56 10.21 19.68
CA CYS A 26 11.27 9.96 21.09
C CYS A 26 12.56 9.63 21.87
N PRO A 27 13.00 10.48 22.82
CA PRO A 27 14.23 10.22 23.58
C PRO A 27 14.10 9.02 24.51
N SER A 28 12.86 8.63 24.85
CA SER A 28 12.56 7.48 25.71
C SER A 28 12.43 6.17 24.93
N GLY A 29 12.55 6.17 23.60
CA GLY A 29 12.40 4.98 22.77
C GLY A 29 10.98 4.41 22.70
N ILE A 30 9.98 5.18 23.12
CA ILE A 30 8.57 4.75 23.08
C ILE A 30 8.05 4.91 21.66
N SER A 31 7.50 3.84 21.09
CA SER A 31 6.82 3.89 19.79
C SER A 31 5.44 4.54 19.94
N VAL A 32 5.41 5.87 19.95
CA VAL A 32 4.16 6.65 19.97
C VAL A 32 3.30 6.33 18.74
N ALA A 33 3.92 6.02 17.60
CA ALA A 33 3.19 5.60 16.40
C ALA A 33 2.38 4.31 16.65
N LYS A 34 2.98 3.30 17.28
CA LYS A 34 2.31 2.04 17.62
C LYS A 34 1.20 2.26 18.65
N LEU A 35 1.43 3.11 19.66
CA LEU A 35 0.38 3.48 20.62
C LEU A 35 -0.82 4.15 19.94
N MET A 36 -0.58 5.03 18.97
CA MET A 36 -1.65 5.66 18.19
C MET A 36 -2.39 4.66 17.30
N ALA A 37 -1.68 3.73 16.65
CA ALA A 37 -2.29 2.67 15.86
C ALA A 37 -3.18 1.76 16.73
N GLU A 38 -2.68 1.32 17.89
CA GLU A 38 -3.44 0.52 18.86
C GLU A 38 -4.66 1.30 19.41
N ALA A 39 -4.50 2.60 19.66
CA ALA A 39 -5.62 3.44 20.07
C ALA A 39 -6.70 3.52 18.97
N LYS A 40 -6.30 3.73 17.70
CA LYS A 40 -7.23 3.71 16.56
C LYS A 40 -7.95 2.37 16.46
N ALA A 41 -7.22 1.26 16.54
CA ALA A 41 -7.78 -0.09 16.51
C ALA A 41 -8.79 -0.32 17.65
N ARG A 42 -8.45 0.12 18.86
CA ARG A 42 -9.35 0.03 20.01
C ARG A 42 -10.62 0.86 19.83
N PHE A 43 -10.52 2.07 19.29
CA PHE A 43 -11.69 2.88 19.00
C PHE A 43 -12.56 2.25 17.90
N ALA A 44 -11.94 1.75 16.82
CA ALA A 44 -12.66 1.04 15.76
C ALA A 44 -13.39 -0.19 16.29
N ARG A 45 -12.78 -0.96 17.20
CA ARG A 45 -13.40 -2.13 17.84
C ARG A 45 -14.56 -1.79 18.78
N VAL A 46 -14.43 -0.72 19.57
CA VAL A 46 -15.43 -0.36 20.59
C VAL A 46 -16.57 0.49 20.03
N LYS A 47 -16.26 1.50 19.22
CA LYS A 47 -17.23 2.47 18.68
C LYS A 47 -17.57 2.22 17.21
N GLY A 48 -16.85 1.34 16.53
CA GLY A 48 -16.95 1.19 15.08
C GLY A 48 -16.25 2.33 14.33
N LEU A 49 -16.12 2.15 13.01
CA LEU A 49 -15.68 3.20 12.10
C LEU A 49 -16.82 4.18 11.79
N ARG A 50 -16.49 5.47 11.70
CA ARG A 50 -17.38 6.49 11.12
C ARG A 50 -17.59 6.21 9.64
N ARG A 51 -18.60 6.85 9.04
CA ARG A 51 -18.93 6.66 7.62
C ARG A 51 -17.74 6.91 6.68
N ALA A 52 -17.07 8.06 6.84
CA ALA A 52 -15.91 8.41 6.01
C ALA A 52 -14.73 7.45 6.24
N GLU A 53 -14.47 7.08 7.49
CA GLU A 53 -13.41 6.13 7.86
C GLU A 53 -13.66 4.75 7.25
N ARG A 54 -14.91 4.25 7.29
CA ARG A 54 -15.28 2.97 6.68
C ARG A 54 -15.12 2.96 5.17
N ILE A 55 -15.43 4.07 4.52
CA ILE A 55 -15.27 4.21 3.07
C ILE A 55 -13.78 4.23 2.73
N LEU A 56 -12.99 5.07 3.42
CA LEU A 56 -11.57 5.22 3.16
C LEU A 56 -10.75 3.99 3.58
N SER A 57 -11.18 3.24 4.60
CA SER A 57 -10.58 1.95 4.98
C SER A 57 -10.80 0.85 3.95
N ARG A 58 -11.63 1.10 2.93
CA ARG A 58 -11.90 0.20 1.79
C ARG A 58 -11.38 0.81 0.48
N GLY A 59 -10.32 1.61 0.55
CA GLY A 59 -9.73 2.32 -0.60
C GLY A 59 -9.50 1.42 -1.82
N GLU A 60 -8.94 0.23 -1.64
CA GLU A 60 -8.73 -0.70 -2.76
C GLU A 60 -10.03 -1.15 -3.44
N SER A 61 -11.08 -1.43 -2.65
CA SER A 61 -12.38 -1.78 -3.21
C SER A 61 -13.00 -0.60 -3.97
N MET A 62 -12.80 0.62 -3.46
CA MET A 62 -13.24 1.83 -4.14
C MET A 62 -12.50 2.06 -5.46
N ASP A 63 -11.17 1.90 -5.48
CA ASP A 63 -10.36 2.09 -6.67
C ASP A 63 -10.65 0.99 -7.69
N ARG A 64 -10.83 -0.26 -7.24
CA ARG A 64 -11.25 -1.36 -8.09
C ARG A 64 -12.62 -1.11 -8.74
N PHE A 65 -13.60 -0.64 -7.97
CA PHE A 65 -14.92 -0.32 -8.52
C PHE A 65 -14.88 0.91 -9.42
N GLY A 66 -14.20 1.97 -8.99
CA GLY A 66 -14.08 3.23 -9.73
C GLY A 66 -13.31 3.08 -11.04
N SER A 67 -12.27 2.24 -11.07
CA SER A 67 -11.45 2.00 -12.26
C SER A 67 -12.23 1.31 -13.38
N VAL A 68 -13.30 0.55 -13.08
CA VAL A 68 -14.24 0.03 -14.09
C VAL A 68 -14.89 1.17 -14.87
N PHE A 69 -15.15 2.30 -14.21
CA PHE A 69 -15.72 3.49 -14.81
C PHE A 69 -14.67 4.56 -15.13
N GLY A 70 -13.36 4.24 -15.11
CA GLY A 70 -12.25 5.20 -15.03
C GLY A 70 -12.47 6.54 -15.73
N ALA A 71 -12.66 6.55 -17.05
CA ALA A 71 -12.88 7.78 -17.83
C ALA A 71 -14.19 8.51 -17.45
N ALA A 72 -15.30 7.78 -17.31
CA ALA A 72 -16.61 8.33 -16.93
C ALA A 72 -16.62 8.84 -15.48
N GLY A 73 -16.00 8.11 -14.56
CA GLY A 73 -15.82 8.50 -13.17
C GLY A 73 -14.96 9.77 -13.05
N ASN A 74 -13.84 9.84 -13.75
CA ASN A 74 -13.00 11.03 -13.78
C ASN A 74 -13.74 12.26 -14.33
N LEU A 75 -14.59 12.07 -15.36
CA LEU A 75 -15.42 13.14 -15.90
C LEU A 75 -16.53 13.57 -14.93
N ALA A 76 -17.18 12.61 -14.26
CA ALA A 76 -18.21 12.88 -13.26
C ALA A 76 -17.69 13.77 -12.13
N LEU A 77 -16.41 13.61 -11.74
CA LEU A 77 -15.76 14.45 -10.72
C LEU A 77 -15.48 15.89 -11.15
N ARG A 78 -15.66 16.22 -12.43
CA ARG A 78 -15.57 17.57 -13.00
C ARG A 78 -16.93 18.27 -13.11
N VAL A 79 -18.03 17.54 -12.97
CA VAL A 79 -19.38 18.10 -13.05
C VAL A 79 -19.65 19.00 -11.82
N PRO A 80 -20.16 20.23 -12.01
CA PRO A 80 -20.55 21.10 -10.90
C PRO A 80 -21.51 20.39 -9.93
N GLY A 81 -21.22 20.48 -8.64
CA GLY A 81 -22.05 19.84 -7.60
C GLY A 81 -21.76 18.37 -7.32
N ALA A 82 -21.10 17.63 -8.23
CA ALA A 82 -20.79 16.21 -8.02
C ALA A 82 -19.94 15.96 -6.77
N ARG A 83 -18.93 16.80 -6.53
CA ARG A 83 -18.10 16.74 -5.31
C ARG A 83 -18.87 17.08 -4.04
N TRP A 84 -19.88 17.95 -4.12
CA TRP A 84 -20.75 18.24 -2.99
C TRP A 84 -21.65 17.05 -2.66
N VAL A 85 -22.22 16.40 -3.67
CA VAL A 85 -23.00 15.17 -3.49
C VAL A 85 -22.12 14.08 -2.88
N MET A 86 -20.91 13.88 -3.42
CA MET A 86 -19.93 12.95 -2.86
C MET A 86 -19.65 13.26 -1.39
N GLU A 87 -19.38 14.52 -1.02
CA GLU A 87 -19.15 14.89 0.37
C GLU A 87 -20.33 14.53 1.29
N LYS A 88 -21.56 14.73 0.85
CA LYS A 88 -22.76 14.36 1.64
C LYS A 88 -22.95 12.85 1.76
N LEU A 89 -22.60 12.09 0.72
CA LEU A 89 -22.71 10.64 0.72
C LEU A 89 -21.58 9.99 1.52
N THR A 90 -20.34 10.38 1.27
CA THR A 90 -19.14 9.70 1.79
C THR A 90 -18.56 10.36 3.04
N GLY A 91 -18.83 11.64 3.26
CA GLY A 91 -18.17 12.45 4.28
C GLY A 91 -16.78 12.94 3.89
N VAL A 92 -16.30 12.66 2.67
CA VAL A 92 -15.01 13.15 2.17
C VAL A 92 -15.17 14.58 1.65
N SER A 93 -14.38 15.50 2.18
CA SER A 93 -14.45 16.92 1.83
C SER A 93 -14.34 17.16 0.32
N ARG A 94 -15.28 17.94 -0.24
CA ARG A 94 -15.30 18.35 -1.65
C ARG A 94 -14.08 19.18 -2.07
N ARG A 95 -13.38 19.76 -1.08
CA ARG A 95 -12.14 20.52 -1.29
C ARG A 95 -10.95 19.61 -1.60
N ARG A 96 -11.07 18.30 -1.39
CA ARG A 96 -10.01 17.34 -1.72
C ARG A 96 -10.08 16.98 -3.21
N PRO A 97 -9.06 17.31 -4.03
CA PRO A 97 -8.96 16.74 -5.36
C PRO A 97 -8.79 15.23 -5.25
N MET A 98 -9.49 14.48 -6.11
CA MET A 98 -9.35 13.03 -6.19
C MET A 98 -8.33 12.71 -7.28
N PRO A 99 -7.42 11.76 -7.05
CA PRO A 99 -6.51 11.31 -8.10
C PRO A 99 -7.31 10.70 -9.26
N PRO A 100 -6.87 10.88 -10.51
CA PRO A 100 -7.52 10.25 -11.64
C PRO A 100 -7.39 8.73 -11.54
N LEU A 101 -8.44 8.00 -11.90
CA LEU A 101 -8.42 6.55 -12.02
C LEU A 101 -8.09 6.13 -13.45
N ALA A 102 -7.17 5.19 -13.60
CA ALA A 102 -6.96 4.48 -14.84
C ALA A 102 -8.06 3.42 -15.05
N PHE A 103 -8.24 2.96 -16.28
CA PHE A 103 -9.25 1.96 -16.59
C PHE A 103 -8.78 0.56 -16.19
N GLY A 104 -9.47 -0.05 -15.22
CA GLY A 104 -9.15 -1.36 -14.68
C GLY A 104 -7.84 -1.46 -13.91
N SER A 105 -7.47 -2.70 -13.55
CA SER A 105 -6.23 -3.03 -12.84
C SER A 105 -5.07 -3.28 -13.81
N SER A 106 -3.89 -2.72 -13.52
CA SER A 106 -2.67 -2.98 -14.31
C SER A 106 -2.05 -4.36 -14.07
N LEU A 107 -2.41 -5.09 -13.00
CA LEU A 107 -1.71 -6.33 -12.60
C LEU A 107 -1.57 -7.35 -13.74
N LYS A 108 -2.65 -7.62 -14.48
CA LYS A 108 -2.63 -8.57 -15.62
C LYS A 108 -1.74 -8.07 -16.76
N LYS A 109 -1.74 -6.75 -17.02
CA LYS A 109 -0.92 -6.12 -18.06
C LYS A 109 0.56 -6.19 -17.67
N LEU A 110 0.88 -5.86 -16.42
CA LEU A 110 2.24 -5.93 -15.88
C LEU A 110 2.79 -7.34 -15.90
N ARG A 111 1.99 -8.35 -15.53
CA ARG A 111 2.41 -9.77 -15.62
C ARG A 111 2.79 -10.17 -17.05
N ARG A 112 1.92 -9.86 -18.03
CA ARG A 112 2.22 -10.14 -19.45
C ARG A 112 3.45 -9.39 -19.94
N ARG A 113 3.63 -8.14 -19.50
CA ARG A 113 4.79 -7.33 -19.86
C ARG A 113 6.09 -7.91 -19.28
N ALA A 114 6.06 -8.33 -18.03
CA ALA A 114 7.21 -8.97 -17.37
C ALA A 114 7.58 -10.31 -18.02
N GLU A 115 6.58 -11.12 -18.42
CA GLU A 115 6.80 -12.35 -19.18
C GLU A 115 7.39 -12.09 -20.58
N ALA A 116 6.86 -11.10 -21.30
CA ALA A 116 7.34 -10.74 -22.64
C ALA A 116 8.76 -10.16 -22.64
N ASN A 117 9.14 -9.43 -21.58
CA ASN A 117 10.45 -8.82 -21.43
C ASN A 117 11.41 -9.68 -20.58
N ARG A 118 11.11 -10.96 -20.37
CA ARG A 118 11.93 -11.84 -19.54
C ARG A 118 13.35 -11.96 -20.13
N PRO A 119 14.41 -11.64 -19.36
CA PRO A 119 15.79 -11.82 -19.83
C PRO A 119 16.08 -13.29 -20.15
N ALA A 120 16.82 -13.57 -21.23
CA ALA A 120 17.19 -14.93 -21.62
C ALA A 120 18.11 -15.63 -20.59
N SER A 121 18.90 -14.86 -19.85
CA SER A 121 19.77 -15.36 -18.78
C SER A 121 19.74 -14.35 -17.62
N PRO A 122 18.71 -14.41 -16.76
CA PRO A 122 18.51 -13.41 -15.72
C PRO A 122 19.59 -13.53 -14.63
N ALA A 123 20.21 -12.41 -14.29
CA ALA A 123 21.20 -12.35 -13.21
C ALA A 123 20.55 -12.50 -11.83
N GLN A 124 19.30 -12.03 -11.70
CA GLN A 124 18.51 -12.03 -10.47
C GLN A 124 17.03 -12.18 -10.78
N ARG A 125 16.26 -12.60 -9.76
CA ARG A 125 14.80 -12.67 -9.79
C ARG A 125 14.23 -11.80 -8.68
N VAL A 126 13.18 -11.03 -8.97
CA VAL A 126 12.47 -10.19 -7.98
C VAL A 126 10.96 -10.36 -8.10
N ALA A 127 10.25 -10.25 -6.98
CA ALA A 127 8.80 -10.17 -6.92
C ALA A 127 8.38 -8.70 -6.86
N TYR A 128 7.70 -8.20 -7.89
CA TYR A 128 7.22 -6.82 -7.90
C TYR A 128 5.88 -6.71 -7.16
N PHE A 129 5.90 -6.09 -5.99
CA PHE A 129 4.71 -5.64 -5.27
C PHE A 129 4.31 -4.25 -5.79
N VAL A 130 3.30 -4.24 -6.66
CA VAL A 130 2.90 -3.09 -7.48
C VAL A 130 2.31 -1.96 -6.62
N GLY A 131 1.58 -2.32 -5.57
CA GLY A 131 0.89 -1.36 -4.72
C GLY A 131 -0.35 -0.74 -5.37
N LEU A 132 -1.15 -0.04 -4.57
CA LEU A 132 -2.48 0.42 -4.96
C LEU A 132 -2.45 1.46 -6.08
N PHE A 133 -1.53 2.42 -5.98
CA PHE A 133 -1.47 3.56 -6.91
C PHE A 133 -1.07 3.14 -8.32
N ALA A 134 -0.01 2.34 -8.48
CA ALA A 134 0.41 1.83 -9.79
C ALA A 134 -0.60 0.80 -10.35
N THR A 135 -1.47 0.23 -9.51
CA THR A 135 -2.51 -0.70 -9.94
C THR A 135 -3.71 0.01 -10.58
N TYR A 136 -4.20 1.11 -9.99
CA TYR A 136 -5.48 1.72 -10.39
C TYR A 136 -5.40 3.18 -10.84
N HIS A 137 -4.28 3.89 -10.61
CA HIS A 137 -4.17 5.31 -10.93
C HIS A 137 -3.12 5.58 -12.01
N ASP A 138 -1.90 5.06 -11.81
CA ASP A 138 -0.77 5.31 -12.70
C ASP A 138 -0.16 4.00 -13.19
N HIS A 139 -0.74 3.46 -14.25
CA HIS A 139 -0.24 2.22 -14.87
C HIS A 139 1.18 2.39 -15.43
N ALA A 140 1.54 3.61 -15.87
CA ALA A 140 2.85 3.88 -16.46
C ALA A 140 3.96 3.74 -15.42
N LEU A 141 3.72 4.09 -14.16
CA LEU A 141 4.66 3.86 -13.06
C LEU A 141 5.03 2.38 -12.92
N GLY A 142 4.03 1.49 -12.93
CA GLY A 142 4.27 0.05 -12.83
C GLY A 142 4.99 -0.51 -14.06
N GLU A 143 4.64 -0.03 -15.25
CA GLU A 143 5.30 -0.41 -16.50
C GLU A 143 6.77 0.01 -16.52
N ALA A 144 7.06 1.23 -16.07
CA ALA A 144 8.43 1.75 -15.97
C ALA A 144 9.29 0.90 -15.03
N VAL A 145 8.75 0.44 -13.90
CA VAL A 145 9.49 -0.44 -12.98
C VAL A 145 9.82 -1.78 -13.64
N VAL A 146 8.87 -2.41 -14.32
CA VAL A 146 9.11 -3.66 -15.06
C VAL A 146 10.16 -3.44 -16.15
N ASP A 147 10.04 -2.37 -16.93
CA ASP A 147 10.96 -2.08 -18.04
C ASP A 147 12.38 -1.82 -17.53
N VAL A 148 12.52 -1.04 -16.46
CA VAL A 148 13.82 -0.73 -15.86
C VAL A 148 14.49 -1.99 -15.31
N LEU A 149 13.76 -2.83 -14.57
CA LEU A 149 14.31 -4.07 -14.00
C LEU A 149 14.71 -5.07 -15.10
N THR A 150 13.83 -5.29 -16.07
CA THR A 150 14.09 -6.24 -17.17
C THR A 150 15.23 -5.77 -18.08
N HIS A 151 15.34 -4.46 -18.34
CA HIS A 151 16.47 -3.87 -19.05
C HIS A 151 17.81 -4.14 -18.36
N ASN A 152 17.81 -4.21 -17.03
CA ASN A 152 18.99 -4.53 -16.21
C ASN A 152 19.20 -6.05 -16.00
N GLY A 153 18.56 -6.90 -16.82
CA GLY A 153 18.76 -8.35 -16.76
C GLY A 153 18.11 -9.02 -15.53
N VAL A 154 17.17 -8.33 -14.87
CA VAL A 154 16.41 -8.89 -13.75
C VAL A 154 15.11 -9.51 -14.27
N GLU A 155 14.86 -10.77 -13.89
CA GLU A 155 13.55 -11.38 -14.11
C GLU A 155 12.55 -10.85 -13.07
N VAL A 156 11.45 -10.30 -13.56
CA VAL A 156 10.39 -9.72 -12.73
C VAL A 156 9.21 -10.68 -12.64
N LEU A 157 8.86 -11.09 -11.42
CA LEU A 157 7.67 -11.86 -11.11
C LEU A 157 6.58 -10.91 -10.62
N VAL A 158 5.37 -10.99 -11.18
CA VAL A 158 4.20 -10.20 -10.72
C VAL A 158 3.18 -11.16 -10.11
N PRO A 159 3.33 -11.50 -8.81
CA PRO A 159 2.42 -12.43 -8.13
C PRO A 159 1.01 -11.85 -8.04
N GLU A 160 0.02 -12.71 -7.79
CA GLU A 160 -1.27 -12.23 -7.34
C GLU A 160 -1.11 -11.49 -6.00
N GLN A 161 -1.78 -10.36 -5.89
CA GLN A 161 -1.64 -9.45 -4.77
C GLN A 161 -2.86 -8.55 -4.65
N LYS A 162 -3.12 -8.11 -3.43
CA LYS A 162 -3.98 -6.99 -3.06
C LYS A 162 -3.10 -5.81 -2.66
N SER A 163 -3.71 -4.71 -2.24
CA SER A 163 -3.00 -3.59 -1.64
C SER A 163 -2.24 -3.99 -0.37
N ALA A 164 -1.35 -3.11 0.10
CA ALA A 164 -0.59 -3.32 1.34
C ALA A 164 -1.46 -3.23 2.63
N ALA A 165 -2.78 -3.06 2.52
CA ALA A 165 -3.72 -2.83 3.63
C ALA A 165 -3.51 -1.51 4.42
N ILE A 166 -2.70 -0.57 3.91
CA ILE A 166 -2.39 0.70 4.60
C ILE A 166 -3.64 1.49 5.00
N PRO A 167 -4.62 1.78 4.11
CA PRO A 167 -5.78 2.57 4.51
C PRO A 167 -6.59 1.87 5.60
N THR A 168 -6.70 0.54 5.51
CA THR A 168 -7.41 -0.31 6.46
C THR A 168 -6.78 -0.23 7.85
N LEU A 169 -5.46 -0.38 7.93
CA LEU A 169 -4.67 -0.24 9.16
C LEU A 169 -4.72 1.19 9.71
N ALA A 170 -4.60 2.21 8.84
CA ALA A 170 -4.57 3.61 9.22
C ALA A 170 -5.87 4.10 9.89
N TYR A 171 -7.00 3.45 9.64
CA TYR A 171 -8.27 3.71 10.33
C TYR A 171 -8.55 2.75 11.50
N GLY A 172 -7.65 1.81 11.79
CA GLY A 172 -7.77 0.86 12.89
C GLY A 172 -8.63 -0.37 12.60
N ASP A 173 -8.94 -0.66 11.33
CA ASP A 173 -9.73 -1.82 10.95
C ASP A 173 -8.85 -3.07 10.82
N VAL A 174 -8.24 -3.48 11.93
CA VAL A 174 -7.17 -4.49 11.94
C VAL A 174 -7.67 -5.83 11.40
N ASP A 175 -8.90 -6.25 11.72
CA ASP A 175 -9.43 -7.54 11.26
C ASP A 175 -9.57 -7.59 9.73
N ALA A 176 -10.10 -6.53 9.11
CA ALA A 176 -10.15 -6.44 7.65
C ALA A 176 -8.75 -6.33 7.02
N ALA A 177 -7.80 -5.69 7.71
CA ALA A 177 -6.42 -5.63 7.24
C ALA A 177 -5.77 -7.03 7.23
N ARG A 178 -6.02 -7.87 8.24
CA ARG A 178 -5.49 -9.24 8.30
C ARG A 178 -5.96 -10.10 7.14
N GLU A 179 -7.19 -9.96 6.68
CA GLU A 179 -7.68 -10.67 5.49
C GLU A 179 -6.91 -10.30 4.22
N VAL A 180 -6.53 -9.03 4.08
CA VAL A 180 -5.72 -8.55 2.96
C VAL A 180 -4.27 -9.02 3.10
N ILE A 181 -3.70 -8.93 4.30
CA ILE A 181 -2.33 -9.36 4.60
C ILE A 181 -2.17 -10.85 4.32
N ARG A 182 -3.04 -11.70 4.88
CA ARG A 182 -2.99 -13.16 4.68
C ARG A 182 -3.08 -13.56 3.21
N PHE A 183 -3.93 -12.88 2.44
CA PHE A 183 -3.99 -13.11 1.00
C PHE A 183 -2.64 -12.83 0.32
N ASN A 184 -1.98 -11.73 0.68
CA ASN A 184 -0.67 -11.41 0.12
C ASN A 184 0.42 -12.38 0.60
N LEU A 185 0.41 -12.78 1.87
CA LEU A 185 1.37 -13.74 2.44
C LEU A 185 1.35 -15.07 1.68
N GLN A 186 0.16 -15.57 1.32
CA GLN A 186 0.01 -16.80 0.51
C GLN A 186 0.76 -16.76 -0.83
N HIS A 187 0.96 -15.56 -1.39
CA HIS A 187 1.60 -15.37 -2.69
C HIS A 187 3.05 -14.87 -2.59
N LEU A 188 3.44 -14.26 -1.47
CA LEU A 188 4.77 -13.68 -1.26
C LEU A 188 5.70 -14.58 -0.46
N VAL A 189 5.18 -15.35 0.51
CA VAL A 189 5.99 -16.24 1.35
C VAL A 189 6.75 -17.29 0.54
N PRO A 190 6.15 -17.98 -0.45
CA PRO A 190 6.90 -18.95 -1.26
C PRO A 190 8.08 -18.32 -1.99
N LEU A 191 7.90 -17.10 -2.53
CA LEU A 191 8.95 -16.37 -3.23
C LEU A 191 10.06 -15.91 -2.25
N ALA A 192 9.67 -15.39 -1.09
CA ALA A 192 10.62 -14.99 -0.06
C ALA A 192 11.46 -16.18 0.45
N ALA A 193 10.86 -17.36 0.59
CA ALA A 193 11.54 -18.59 0.99
C ALA A 193 12.58 -19.07 -0.04
N GLU A 194 12.37 -18.78 -1.33
CA GLU A 194 13.36 -19.00 -2.40
C GLU A 194 14.46 -17.92 -2.44
N GLY A 195 14.45 -16.95 -1.51
CA GLY A 195 15.38 -15.83 -1.49
C GLY A 195 15.07 -14.72 -2.50
N VAL A 196 13.90 -14.76 -3.16
CA VAL A 196 13.46 -13.73 -4.10
C VAL A 196 13.14 -12.44 -3.33
N LYS A 197 13.76 -11.32 -3.75
CA LYS A 197 13.49 -10.01 -3.14
C LYS A 197 12.15 -9.45 -3.60
N ILE A 198 11.42 -8.83 -2.67
CA ILE A 198 10.13 -8.18 -2.91
C ILE A 198 10.40 -6.70 -3.13
N VAL A 199 10.22 -6.23 -4.36
CA VAL A 199 10.45 -4.82 -4.73
C VAL A 199 9.13 -4.08 -4.72
N CYS A 200 9.08 -2.91 -4.08
CA CYS A 200 7.93 -2.01 -4.09
C CYS A 200 8.26 -0.73 -4.84
N SER A 201 7.37 -0.26 -5.73
CA SER A 201 7.52 1.05 -6.39
C SER A 201 7.21 2.22 -5.45
N GLU A 202 6.47 1.96 -4.38
CA GLU A 202 5.91 2.96 -3.48
C GLU A 202 6.47 2.74 -2.05
N PRO A 203 7.12 3.75 -1.42
CA PRO A 203 7.77 3.58 -0.12
C PRO A 203 6.83 3.20 1.04
N THR A 204 5.59 3.69 1.04
CA THR A 204 4.60 3.36 2.08
C THR A 204 4.26 1.88 2.03
N ALA A 205 4.12 1.28 0.85
CA ALA A 205 3.93 -0.16 0.71
C ALA A 205 5.11 -0.94 1.30
N ALA A 206 6.35 -0.60 0.94
CA ALA A 206 7.53 -1.25 1.51
C ALA A 206 7.55 -1.15 3.04
N LEU A 207 7.33 0.06 3.57
CA LEU A 207 7.31 0.30 5.02
C LEU A 207 6.19 -0.48 5.72
N CYS A 208 5.02 -0.55 5.09
CA CYS A 208 3.87 -1.29 5.62
C CYS A 208 4.16 -2.79 5.69
N LEU A 209 4.73 -3.36 4.62
CA LEU A 209 5.15 -4.77 4.59
C LEU A 209 6.20 -5.06 5.66
N GLN A 210 7.15 -4.14 5.86
CA GLN A 210 8.27 -4.34 6.79
C GLN A 210 7.92 -4.12 8.27
N ARG A 211 6.99 -3.20 8.58
CA ARG A 211 6.72 -2.77 9.96
C ARG A 211 5.31 -3.07 10.43
N GLU A 212 4.34 -2.76 9.59
CA GLU A 212 2.94 -2.82 9.99
C GLU A 212 2.36 -4.24 9.87
N TRP A 213 2.81 -5.04 8.89
CA TRP A 213 2.35 -6.42 8.74
C TRP A 213 2.77 -7.32 9.92
N PRO A 214 4.03 -7.32 10.40
CA PRO A 214 4.40 -8.10 11.59
C PRO A 214 3.67 -7.67 12.87
N ASP A 215 3.32 -6.38 12.96
CA ASP A 215 2.56 -5.83 14.08
C ASP A 215 1.06 -6.15 14.01
N ALA A 216 0.49 -6.27 12.81
CA ALA A 216 -0.93 -6.63 12.62
C ALA A 216 -1.15 -8.15 12.63
N GLU A 217 -0.22 -8.91 12.05
CA GLU A 217 -0.26 -10.35 11.86
C GLU A 217 1.03 -10.95 12.45
N HIS A 218 0.95 -11.37 13.72
CA HIS A 218 2.08 -11.88 14.50
C HIS A 218 2.49 -13.31 14.10
N THR A 219 2.93 -13.49 12.85
CA THR A 219 3.34 -14.78 12.29
C THR A 219 4.76 -14.71 11.74
N ASP A 220 5.45 -15.86 11.73
CA ASP A 220 6.78 -15.99 11.13
C ASP A 220 6.76 -15.70 9.62
N GLU A 221 5.63 -15.97 8.97
CA GLU A 221 5.35 -15.64 7.56
C GLU A 221 5.43 -14.13 7.29
N ALA A 222 4.83 -13.31 8.15
CA ALA A 222 4.89 -11.86 8.04
C ALA A 222 6.33 -11.34 8.27
N ALA A 223 7.08 -11.98 9.17
CA ALA A 223 8.48 -11.67 9.38
C ALA A 223 9.34 -12.05 8.16
N ALA A 224 9.10 -13.20 7.52
CA ALA A 224 9.85 -13.65 6.34
C ALA A 224 9.74 -12.67 5.16
N VAL A 225 8.55 -12.13 4.90
CA VAL A 225 8.32 -11.12 3.85
C VAL A 225 9.09 -9.82 4.13
N THR A 226 9.23 -9.44 5.40
CA THR A 226 9.94 -8.21 5.82
C THR A 226 11.40 -8.21 5.35
N PHE A 227 12.13 -9.31 5.57
CA PHE A 227 13.55 -9.42 5.21
C PHE A 227 13.81 -9.40 3.70
N GLY A 228 12.81 -9.77 2.90
CA GLY A 228 12.86 -9.72 1.45
C GLY A 228 12.46 -8.38 0.85
N THR A 229 11.80 -7.50 1.62
CA THR A 229 11.15 -6.30 1.08
C THR A 229 12.09 -5.12 0.96
N ILE A 230 12.11 -4.47 -0.21
CA ILE A 230 12.90 -3.28 -0.49
C ILE A 230 12.11 -2.31 -1.39
N THR A 231 12.39 -1.02 -1.29
CA THR A 231 11.89 -0.05 -2.27
C THR A 231 12.66 -0.19 -3.58
N SER A 232 12.05 0.20 -4.70
CA SER A 232 12.74 0.25 -6.00
C SER A 232 13.99 1.14 -5.96
N GLN A 233 13.97 2.23 -5.18
CA GLN A 233 15.13 3.10 -4.93
C GLN A 233 16.20 2.43 -4.03
N GLY A 234 15.80 1.50 -3.17
CA GLY A 234 16.75 0.69 -2.39
C GLY A 234 17.34 -0.47 -3.21
N PHE A 235 16.68 -0.87 -4.30
CA PHE A 235 17.16 -1.91 -5.21
C PHE A 235 18.04 -1.35 -6.33
N CYS A 236 17.76 -0.13 -6.80
CA CYS A 236 18.53 0.54 -7.85
C CYS A 236 18.99 1.94 -7.41
N GLU A 237 20.25 2.28 -7.65
CA GLU A 237 20.79 3.63 -7.44
C GLU A 237 21.31 4.20 -8.76
N MET A 238 21.10 5.49 -8.98
CA MET A 238 21.74 6.21 -10.08
C MET A 238 23.17 6.61 -9.68
N LYS A 239 24.19 5.98 -10.28
CA LYS A 239 25.59 6.40 -10.16
C LYS A 239 26.11 6.88 -11.50
N GLU A 240 26.61 8.12 -11.53
CA GLU A 240 27.22 8.72 -12.73
C GLU A 240 26.31 8.69 -13.97
N GLY A 241 24.99 8.80 -13.77
CA GLY A 241 24.00 8.75 -14.87
C GLY A 241 23.62 7.35 -15.33
N VAL A 242 24.15 6.30 -14.70
CA VAL A 242 23.82 4.90 -14.96
C VAL A 242 23.06 4.31 -13.77
N LEU A 243 21.95 3.63 -14.04
CA LEU A 243 21.23 2.90 -13.02
C LEU A 243 22.02 1.62 -12.67
N GLN A 244 22.43 1.49 -11.42
CA GLN A 244 23.13 0.32 -10.90
C GLN A 244 22.23 -0.43 -9.92
N LEU A 245 22.23 -1.77 -10.01
CA LEU A 245 21.60 -2.62 -9.01
C LEU A 245 22.43 -2.57 -7.72
N LEU A 246 21.79 -2.23 -6.59
CA LEU A 246 22.44 -2.08 -5.28
C LEU A 246 22.76 -3.42 -4.59
N THR A 247 22.43 -4.54 -5.22
CA THR A 247 22.61 -5.86 -4.63
C THR A 247 24.08 -6.28 -4.59
N LYS A 248 24.73 -6.00 -3.45
CA LYS A 248 25.58 -6.97 -2.74
C LYS A 248 24.87 -7.42 -1.47
#